data_AF-M3WBV0-F1
#
_entry.id   AF-M3WBV0-F1
#
_cell.length_a   1.000
_cell.length_b   1.000
_cell.length_c   1.000
_cell.angle_alpha   90.00
_cell.angle_beta   90.00
_cell.angle_gamma   90.00
#
_symmetry.space_group_name_H-M   'P 1'
#
loop_
_entity.id
_entity.type
_entity.pdbx_description
1 polymer ?
#
loop_
_entity_poly.entity_id
_entity_poly.type
_entity_poly.pdbx_seq_one_letter_code
_entity_poly.pdbx_strand_id
1 'polypeptide(L)'
;MSVTSGKTRPSLTQEILSHLGLANKTAAWGTLGTLRTFLSFSVDKDVQRLLRAIASQGVDRSAIVGVLTNRSREQRQLISRAFQERTQQDLVKSLQAALSGNLERMVMALLQPAAHFDAQELRTALKNPGSTEDVAVEILATRSPPQLQECLTVYKHNFQLEVEKDIKSETSGILRDLLLALAKGARESYSGIIDYNLVEDDVQALKQAEGPGTEGTWVIIFTQRNPEHLVRVFDQYQRCSGHELEKTIQNIFHGDDQAALLSLVSVIKNTPLYFADKLHQALQDMGPNYQVLMRILISRSETDLLSIRAEFKKKFGKSLYSSLQDAVKGDCRSALLALCRAEDL
;
A
#
# COMPACT_ATOMS: atom_id res chain seq x y z
N MET A 1 1.26 19.35 45.39
CA MET A 1 2.55 18.67 45.16
C MET A 1 2.55 18.18 43.71
N SER A 2 3.35 18.84 42.87
CA SER A 2 3.44 18.56 41.43
C SER A 2 4.40 17.39 41.21
N VAL A 3 3.92 16.31 40.61
CA VAL A 3 4.76 15.17 40.20
C VAL A 3 5.18 15.45 38.76
N THR A 4 6.43 15.88 38.60
CA THR A 4 7.07 16.05 37.29
C THR A 4 7.36 14.68 36.69
N SER A 5 6.72 14.36 35.56
CA SER A 5 7.00 13.15 34.79
C SER A 5 8.41 13.26 34.17
N GLY A 6 9.35 12.46 34.67
CA GLY A 6 10.66 12.31 34.05
C GLY A 6 10.51 11.62 32.69
N LYS A 7 10.93 12.30 31.62
CA LYS A 7 11.12 11.66 30.30
C LYS A 7 12.23 10.60 30.45
N THR A 8 11.86 9.32 30.39
CA THR A 8 12.79 8.20 30.31
C THR A 8 13.69 8.35 29.10
N ARG A 9 15.01 8.46 29.32
CA ARG A 9 16.01 8.46 28.24
C ARG A 9 15.97 7.10 27.53
N PRO A 10 16.16 7.06 26.20
CA PRO A 10 16.30 5.80 25.46
C PRO A 10 17.46 4.99 26.05
N SER A 11 17.34 3.66 26.03
CA SER A 11 18.45 2.79 26.43
C SER A 11 19.66 3.03 25.53
N LEU A 12 20.88 2.84 26.06
CA LEU A 12 22.13 2.92 25.30
C LEU A 12 22.07 2.04 24.03
N THR A 13 21.37 0.90 24.12
CA THR A 13 21.10 0.02 22.99
C THR A 13 20.26 0.69 21.90
N GLN A 14 19.22 1.44 22.24
CA GLN A 14 18.42 2.22 21.28
C GLN A 14 19.21 3.36 20.63
N GLU A 15 20.11 4.00 21.38
CA GLU A 15 20.97 5.06 20.88
C GLU A 15 22.03 4.51 19.91
N ILE A 16 22.62 3.35 20.23
CA ILE A 16 23.55 2.66 19.32
C ILE A 16 22.82 2.18 18.05
N LEU A 17 21.63 1.59 18.19
CA LEU A 17 20.86 1.09 17.04
C LEU A 17 20.36 2.21 16.11
N SER A 18 20.11 3.41 16.65
CA SER A 18 19.74 4.59 15.86
C SER A 18 20.95 5.13 15.08
N HIS A 19 22.14 5.16 15.68
CA HIS A 19 23.39 5.58 15.02
C HIS A 19 23.88 4.59 13.95
N LEU A 20 23.61 3.29 14.13
CA LEU A 20 23.95 2.26 13.14
C LEU A 20 22.97 2.22 11.95
N GLY A 21 21.88 2.98 12.00
CA GLY A 21 20.82 2.93 10.98
C GLY A 21 20.19 1.54 10.86
N LEU A 22 20.29 0.71 11.89
CA LEU A 22 19.80 -0.68 11.93
C LEU A 22 18.43 -0.78 12.63
N ALA A 23 18.06 0.21 13.46
CA ALA A 23 16.76 0.22 14.14
C ALA A 23 15.55 0.34 13.19
N ASN A 24 15.75 0.91 11.99
CA ASN A 24 14.69 1.21 11.01
C ASN A 24 14.91 0.56 9.64
N LYS A 25 15.95 -0.25 9.47
CA LYS A 25 16.05 -1.13 8.30
C LYS A 25 15.20 -2.35 8.63
N THR A 26 14.16 -2.55 7.84
CA THR A 26 13.43 -3.82 7.72
C THR A 26 14.35 -4.99 8.07
N ALA A 27 13.90 -5.78 9.05
CA ALA A 27 14.66 -6.82 9.74
C ALA A 27 15.63 -7.60 8.83
N ALA A 28 16.69 -8.13 9.45
CA ALA A 28 17.82 -8.85 8.85
C ALA A 28 17.51 -9.99 7.83
N TRP A 29 16.23 -10.25 7.51
CA TRP A 29 15.73 -11.25 6.57
C TRP A 29 15.24 -10.66 5.22
N GLY A 30 15.30 -9.33 5.05
CA GLY A 30 14.81 -8.65 3.84
C GLY A 30 13.28 -8.59 3.76
N THR A 31 12.76 -7.93 2.73
CA THR A 31 11.32 -7.86 2.49
C THR A 31 10.84 -9.13 1.75
N LEU A 32 9.55 -9.46 1.88
CA LEU A 32 8.90 -10.51 1.07
C LEU A 32 8.48 -9.95 -0.31
N GLY A 33 9.23 -8.97 -0.81
CA GLY A 33 9.08 -8.42 -2.14
C GLY A 33 9.65 -9.34 -3.24
N THR A 34 9.08 -9.21 -4.43
CA THR A 34 9.55 -9.83 -5.66
C THR A 34 10.63 -9.01 -6.37
N LEU A 35 10.67 -7.69 -6.14
CA LEU A 35 11.75 -6.81 -6.55
C LEU A 35 12.75 -6.66 -5.39
N ARG A 36 14.03 -6.79 -5.75
CA ARG A 36 15.17 -6.69 -4.81
C ARG A 36 16.23 -5.77 -5.40
N THR A 37 17.13 -5.31 -4.55
CA THR A 37 18.31 -4.56 -4.97
C THR A 37 19.13 -5.38 -5.96
N PHE A 38 19.43 -4.79 -7.11
CA PHE A 38 20.25 -5.45 -8.12
C PHE A 38 21.72 -5.40 -7.68
N LEU A 39 22.34 -6.56 -7.47
CA LEU A 39 23.67 -6.63 -6.84
C LEU A 39 24.79 -6.09 -7.74
N SER A 40 24.75 -6.37 -9.05
CA SER A 40 25.72 -5.90 -10.03
C SER A 40 25.34 -4.55 -10.64
N PHE A 41 24.79 -3.65 -9.81
CA PHE A 41 24.27 -2.36 -10.24
C PHE A 41 25.37 -1.42 -10.75
N SER A 42 25.14 -0.90 -11.95
CA SER A 42 25.97 0.13 -12.56
C SER A 42 25.05 1.16 -13.17
N VAL A 43 24.99 2.32 -12.53
CA VAL A 43 24.17 3.47 -12.96
C VAL A 43 24.52 3.86 -14.40
N ASP A 44 25.80 3.84 -14.78
CA ASP A 44 26.30 4.06 -16.14
C ASP A 44 25.71 3.11 -17.17
N LYS A 45 25.74 1.81 -16.89
CA LYS A 45 25.21 0.82 -17.83
C LYS A 45 23.70 0.98 -18.01
N ASP A 46 22.97 1.28 -16.94
CA ASP A 46 21.53 1.46 -17.00
C ASP A 46 21.12 2.75 -17.73
N VAL A 47 21.80 3.87 -17.47
CA VAL A 47 21.57 5.13 -18.22
C VAL A 47 21.85 4.92 -19.71
N GLN A 48 22.97 4.27 -20.06
CA GLN A 48 23.29 3.97 -21.46
C GLN A 48 22.27 3.03 -22.12
N ARG A 49 21.78 2.03 -21.37
CA ARG A 49 20.75 1.12 -21.87
C ARG A 49 19.42 1.83 -22.12
N LEU A 50 19.01 2.72 -21.21
CA LEU A 50 17.80 3.53 -21.37
C LEU A 50 17.94 4.51 -22.55
N LEU A 51 19.08 5.18 -22.70
CA LEU A 51 19.34 6.06 -23.85
C LEU A 51 19.21 5.33 -25.19
N ARG A 52 19.86 4.17 -25.31
CA ARG A 52 19.75 3.34 -26.53
C ARG A 52 18.32 2.88 -26.77
N ALA A 53 17.61 2.51 -25.72
CA ALA A 53 16.23 2.04 -25.83
C ALA A 53 15.29 3.16 -26.31
N ILE A 54 15.43 4.37 -25.75
CA ILE A 54 14.65 5.55 -26.15
C ILE A 54 14.96 5.98 -27.59
N ALA A 55 16.25 5.97 -27.99
CA ALA A 55 16.68 6.41 -29.32
C ALA A 55 16.48 5.37 -30.44
N SER A 56 16.15 4.12 -30.10
CA SER A 56 15.94 3.06 -31.09
C SER A 56 14.73 3.33 -31.98
N GLN A 57 14.80 2.89 -33.24
CA GLN A 57 13.68 2.99 -34.18
C GLN A 57 12.49 2.17 -33.64
N GLY A 58 11.41 2.86 -33.26
CA GLY A 58 10.21 2.24 -32.69
C GLY A 58 10.19 2.11 -31.16
N VAL A 59 11.22 2.61 -30.45
CA VAL A 59 11.40 2.57 -28.98
C VAL A 59 11.42 1.14 -28.41
N ASP A 60 12.56 0.75 -27.80
CA ASP A 60 12.73 -0.56 -27.20
C ASP A 60 12.07 -0.63 -25.81
N ARG A 61 10.75 -0.83 -25.83
CA ARG A 61 9.89 -0.97 -24.64
C ARG A 61 10.34 -2.12 -23.75
N SER A 62 10.83 -3.22 -24.33
CA SER A 62 11.29 -4.38 -23.58
C SER A 62 12.56 -4.05 -22.77
N ALA A 63 13.51 -3.34 -23.35
CA ALA A 63 14.70 -2.89 -22.63
C ALA A 63 14.37 -1.90 -21.51
N ILE A 64 13.45 -0.96 -21.74
CA ILE A 64 13.00 0.00 -20.71
C ILE A 64 12.39 -0.75 -19.53
N VAL A 65 11.39 -1.60 -19.80
CA VAL A 65 10.74 -2.43 -18.78
C VAL A 65 11.77 -3.30 -18.07
N GLY A 66 12.65 -3.96 -18.82
CA GLY A 66 13.68 -4.84 -18.30
C GLY A 66 14.64 -4.14 -17.34
N VAL A 67 15.00 -2.87 -17.58
CA VAL A 67 15.80 -2.09 -16.62
C VAL A 67 14.96 -1.76 -15.38
N LEU A 68 13.80 -1.12 -15.56
CA LEU A 68 13.05 -0.55 -14.44
C LEU A 68 12.41 -1.61 -13.53
N THR A 69 12.03 -2.77 -14.06
CA THR A 69 11.50 -3.89 -13.27
C THR A 69 12.61 -4.79 -12.71
N ASN A 70 13.89 -4.42 -12.86
CA ASN A 70 15.02 -5.12 -12.25
C ASN A 70 15.89 -4.24 -11.35
N ARG A 71 15.36 -3.09 -10.93
CA ARG A 71 16.06 -2.14 -10.05
C ARG A 71 15.13 -1.77 -8.90
N SER A 72 15.68 -1.69 -7.68
CA SER A 72 14.89 -1.21 -6.54
C SER A 72 14.44 0.23 -6.76
N ARG A 73 13.49 0.72 -5.96
CA ARG A 73 13.06 2.13 -6.01
C ARG A 73 14.25 3.07 -5.87
N GLU A 74 15.15 2.81 -4.94
CA GLU A 74 16.35 3.63 -4.69
C GLU A 74 17.29 3.62 -5.89
N GLN A 75 17.51 2.45 -6.49
CA GLN A 75 18.33 2.33 -7.70
C GLN A 75 17.71 3.09 -8.89
N ARG A 76 16.37 3.06 -9.04
CA ARG A 76 15.67 3.87 -10.04
C ARG A 76 15.87 5.38 -9.80
N GLN A 77 15.84 5.84 -8.55
CA GLN A 77 16.14 7.25 -8.23
C GLN A 77 17.59 7.65 -8.55
N LEU A 78 18.54 6.73 -8.39
CA LEU A 78 19.94 6.96 -8.79
C LEU A 78 20.09 7.03 -10.32
N ILE A 79 19.38 6.16 -11.04
CA ILE A 79 19.34 6.19 -12.51
C ILE A 79 18.76 7.51 -13.00
N SER A 80 17.62 7.97 -12.46
CA SER A 80 17.00 9.24 -12.87
C SER A 80 17.93 10.43 -12.69
N ARG A 81 18.63 10.52 -11.54
CA ARG A 81 19.60 11.58 -11.27
C ARG A 81 20.78 11.55 -12.24
N ALA A 82 21.41 10.39 -12.41
CA ALA A 82 22.56 10.27 -13.30
C ALA A 82 22.18 10.44 -14.78
N PHE A 83 20.95 10.09 -15.17
CA PHE A 83 20.45 10.37 -16.50
C PHE A 83 20.42 11.89 -16.76
N GLN A 84 19.85 12.67 -15.84
CA GLN A 84 19.81 14.13 -15.93
C GLN A 84 21.23 14.73 -15.98
N GLU A 85 22.13 14.32 -15.09
CA GLU A 85 23.50 14.83 -15.03
C GLU A 85 24.28 14.61 -16.34
N ARG A 86 24.10 13.45 -16.98
CA ARG A 86 24.88 13.06 -18.16
C ARG A 86 24.29 13.54 -19.49
N THR A 87 22.98 13.66 -19.55
CA THR A 87 22.26 13.94 -20.80
C THR A 87 21.72 15.36 -20.85
N GLN A 88 21.65 16.04 -19.69
CA GLN A 88 20.93 17.30 -19.49
C GLN A 88 19.43 17.20 -19.83
N GLN A 89 18.89 15.98 -19.91
CA GLN A 89 17.49 15.69 -20.17
C GLN A 89 16.85 14.97 -18.98
N ASP A 90 15.57 15.24 -18.75
CA ASP A 90 14.82 14.60 -17.67
C ASP A 90 14.32 13.22 -18.12
N LEU A 91 14.67 12.17 -17.37
CA LEU A 91 14.35 10.78 -17.72
C LEU A 91 12.83 10.55 -17.82
N VAL A 92 12.06 11.15 -16.91
CA VAL A 92 10.60 11.00 -16.86
C VAL A 92 9.99 11.59 -18.12
N LYS A 93 10.34 12.83 -18.47
CA LYS A 93 9.87 13.50 -19.70
C LYS A 93 10.31 12.77 -20.97
N SER A 94 11.56 12.29 -21.03
CA SER A 94 12.04 11.54 -22.20
C SER A 94 11.27 10.24 -22.39
N LEU A 95 10.91 9.54 -21.31
CA LEU A 95 10.09 8.32 -21.39
C LEU A 95 8.61 8.61 -21.65
N GLN A 96 8.05 9.71 -21.13
CA GLN A 96 6.69 10.17 -21.47
C GLN A 96 6.56 10.47 -22.96
N ALA A 97 7.58 11.09 -23.56
CA ALA A 97 7.57 11.36 -25.00
C ALA A 97 7.74 10.08 -25.86
N ALA A 98 8.36 9.03 -25.31
CA ALA A 98 8.68 7.80 -26.04
C ALA A 98 7.61 6.69 -25.89
N LEU A 99 6.79 6.74 -24.83
CA LEU A 99 5.82 5.72 -24.48
C LEU A 99 4.40 6.28 -24.58
N SER A 100 3.41 5.39 -24.59
CA SER A 100 2.01 5.78 -24.55
C SER A 100 1.15 4.75 -23.79
N GLY A 101 -0.06 5.17 -23.41
CA GLY A 101 -1.07 4.31 -22.81
C GLY A 101 -0.69 3.76 -21.44
N ASN A 102 -1.11 2.53 -21.13
CA ASN A 102 -0.87 1.95 -19.80
C ASN A 102 0.61 1.68 -19.52
N LEU A 103 1.42 1.40 -20.55
CA LEU A 103 2.86 1.18 -20.35
C LEU A 103 3.54 2.47 -19.89
N GLU A 104 3.20 3.61 -20.48
CA GLU A 104 3.69 4.92 -20.05
C GLU A 104 3.36 5.15 -18.57
N ARG A 105 2.09 4.97 -18.18
CA ARG A 105 1.64 5.12 -16.79
C ARG A 105 2.41 4.22 -15.83
N MET A 106 2.64 2.95 -16.19
CA MET A 106 3.45 2.02 -15.41
C MET A 106 4.87 2.52 -15.22
N VAL A 107 5.53 2.93 -16.31
CA VAL A 107 6.93 3.38 -16.28
C VAL A 107 7.06 4.64 -15.43
N MET A 108 6.11 5.57 -15.52
CA MET A 108 6.09 6.77 -14.68
C MET A 108 5.92 6.43 -13.21
N ALA A 109 4.96 5.56 -12.87
CA ALA A 109 4.75 5.10 -11.51
C ALA A 109 5.98 4.37 -10.95
N LEU A 110 6.70 3.61 -11.78
CA LEU A 110 7.95 2.96 -11.39
C LEU A 110 9.07 4.00 -11.12
N LEU A 111 9.10 5.14 -11.80
CA LEU A 111 10.14 6.14 -11.59
C LEU A 111 9.87 7.09 -10.43
N GLN A 112 8.64 7.12 -9.92
CA GLN A 112 8.26 7.95 -8.79
C GLN A 112 8.78 7.39 -7.46
N PRO A 113 9.21 8.26 -6.53
CA PRO A 113 9.36 7.87 -5.13
C PRO A 113 8.05 7.33 -4.54
N ALA A 114 8.13 6.37 -3.61
CA ALA A 114 6.94 5.69 -3.07
C ALA A 114 5.92 6.67 -2.47
N ALA A 115 6.37 7.64 -1.68
CA ALA A 115 5.51 8.66 -1.09
C ALA A 115 4.83 9.57 -2.13
N HIS A 116 5.47 9.83 -3.28
CA HIS A 116 4.88 10.60 -4.38
C HIS A 116 3.79 9.79 -5.09
N PHE A 117 4.04 8.50 -5.31
CA PHE A 117 3.06 7.60 -5.90
C PHE A 117 1.84 7.43 -4.99
N ASP A 118 2.04 7.15 -3.70
CA ASP A 118 0.95 7.02 -2.73
C ASP A 118 0.14 8.33 -2.59
N ALA A 119 0.81 9.49 -2.53
CA ALA A 119 0.11 10.78 -2.46
C ALA A 119 -0.74 11.05 -3.71
N GLN A 120 -0.24 10.70 -4.90
CA GLN A 120 -0.97 10.84 -6.15
C GLN A 120 -2.19 9.91 -6.20
N GLU A 121 -2.02 8.62 -5.88
CA GLU A 121 -3.13 7.66 -5.84
C GLU A 121 -4.19 8.05 -4.80
N LEU A 122 -3.76 8.52 -3.62
CA LEU A 122 -4.68 9.01 -2.58
C LEU A 122 -5.47 10.24 -3.06
N ARG A 123 -4.81 11.19 -3.73
CA ARG A 123 -5.48 12.37 -4.30
C ARG A 123 -6.48 11.97 -5.39
N THR A 124 -6.08 11.06 -6.28
CA THR A 124 -6.93 10.54 -7.34
C THR A 124 -8.14 9.82 -6.77
N ALA A 125 -7.96 9.01 -5.73
CA ALA A 125 -9.06 8.34 -5.04
C ALA A 125 -10.05 9.34 -4.45
N LEU A 126 -9.56 10.31 -3.68
CA LEU A 126 -10.40 11.33 -3.04
C LEU A 126 -11.19 12.17 -4.05
N LYS A 127 -10.67 12.41 -5.26
CA LYS A 127 -11.37 13.21 -6.29
C LYS A 127 -12.28 12.42 -7.22
N ASN A 128 -12.31 11.09 -7.10
CA ASN A 128 -13.11 10.22 -7.95
C ASN A 128 -14.18 9.48 -7.14
N PRO A 129 -15.45 9.95 -7.17
CA PRO A 129 -16.53 9.27 -6.45
C PRO A 129 -16.70 7.84 -6.96
N GLY A 130 -16.71 6.86 -6.05
CA GLY A 130 -16.86 5.43 -6.35
C GLY A 130 -15.58 4.58 -6.28
N SER A 131 -14.45 5.15 -5.84
CA SER A 131 -13.22 4.38 -5.56
C SER A 131 -12.49 4.83 -4.29
N THR A 132 -13.05 5.79 -3.57
CA THR A 132 -12.41 6.48 -2.45
C THR A 132 -12.20 5.54 -1.27
N GLU A 133 -13.26 4.81 -0.91
CA GLU A 133 -13.34 3.90 0.21
C GLU A 133 -12.32 2.76 0.12
N ASP A 134 -12.08 2.23 -1.07
CA ASP A 134 -11.12 1.15 -1.26
C ASP A 134 -9.68 1.66 -1.25
N VAL A 135 -9.36 2.63 -2.11
CA VAL A 135 -7.97 3.06 -2.33
C VAL A 135 -7.45 3.89 -1.15
N ALA A 136 -8.28 4.74 -0.55
CA ALA A 136 -7.85 5.53 0.60
C ALA A 136 -7.64 4.65 1.84
N VAL A 137 -8.54 3.67 2.09
CA VAL A 137 -8.31 2.68 3.17
C VAL A 137 -7.09 1.83 2.88
N GLU A 138 -6.91 1.34 1.65
CA GLU A 138 -5.73 0.58 1.22
C GLU A 138 -4.44 1.32 1.59
N ILE A 139 -4.31 2.59 1.20
CA ILE A 139 -3.09 3.38 1.42
C ILE A 139 -2.93 3.72 2.90
N LEU A 140 -3.95 4.31 3.53
CA LEU A 140 -3.85 4.81 4.90
C LEU A 140 -3.72 3.70 5.94
N ALA A 141 -4.26 2.50 5.69
CA ALA A 141 -4.22 1.39 6.65
C ALA A 141 -3.00 0.47 6.51
N THR A 142 -2.34 0.43 5.35
CA THR A 142 -1.26 -0.56 5.08
C THR A 142 0.15 0.04 5.03
N ARG A 143 0.28 1.36 5.12
CA ARG A 143 1.58 2.05 5.15
C ARG A 143 2.10 2.10 6.57
N SER A 144 3.40 1.85 6.75
CA SER A 144 4.02 2.01 8.07
C SER A 144 3.96 3.49 8.51
N PRO A 145 4.01 3.79 9.82
CA PRO A 145 3.91 5.17 10.28
C PRO A 145 4.90 6.15 9.61
N PRO A 146 6.18 5.79 9.39
CA PRO A 146 7.11 6.64 8.64
C PRO A 146 6.70 6.86 7.17
N GLN A 147 6.25 5.80 6.48
CA GLN A 147 5.80 5.88 5.09
C GLN A 147 4.55 6.74 4.95
N LEU A 148 3.61 6.61 5.89
CA LEU A 148 2.39 7.42 5.92
C LEU A 148 2.73 8.90 6.13
N GLN A 149 3.58 9.23 7.11
CA GLN A 149 4.01 10.62 7.35
C GLN A 149 4.70 11.24 6.13
N GLU A 150 5.57 10.48 5.45
CA GLU A 150 6.22 10.94 4.22
C GLU A 150 5.19 11.17 3.10
N CYS A 151 4.24 10.24 2.91
CA CYS A 151 3.15 10.38 1.96
C CYS A 151 2.32 11.65 2.21
N LEU A 152 1.92 11.91 3.46
CA LEU A 152 1.12 13.09 3.81
C LEU A 152 1.91 14.41 3.65
N THR A 153 3.22 14.39 3.95
CA THR A 153 4.10 15.53 3.70
C THR A 153 4.19 15.85 2.21
N VAL A 154 4.39 14.82 1.38
CA VAL A 154 4.41 14.96 -0.08
C VAL A 154 3.07 15.41 -0.64
N TYR A 155 1.97 14.89 -0.10
CA TYR A 155 0.61 15.29 -0.47
C TYR A 155 0.42 16.80 -0.28
N LYS A 156 0.75 17.30 0.92
CA LYS A 156 0.67 18.73 1.23
C LYS A 156 1.55 19.57 0.31
N HIS A 157 2.77 19.13 0.06
CA HIS A 157 3.71 19.84 -0.81
C HIS A 157 3.20 19.89 -2.27
N ASN A 158 2.72 18.77 -2.83
CA ASN A 158 2.37 18.69 -4.24
C ASN A 158 1.01 19.33 -4.55
N PHE A 159 0.05 19.23 -3.63
CA PHE A 159 -1.31 19.72 -3.84
C PHE A 159 -1.62 21.02 -3.10
N GLN A 160 -0.65 21.54 -2.33
CA GLN A 160 -0.78 22.76 -1.54
C GLN A 160 -2.01 22.73 -0.60
N LEU A 161 -2.37 21.52 -0.16
CA LEU A 161 -3.57 21.23 0.63
C LEU A 161 -3.33 20.05 1.57
N GLU A 162 -3.77 20.19 2.81
CA GLU A 162 -3.75 19.09 3.79
C GLU A 162 -4.72 17.99 3.37
N VAL A 163 -4.34 16.72 3.52
CA VAL A 163 -5.18 15.57 3.14
C VAL A 163 -6.52 15.58 3.88
N GLU A 164 -6.53 16.05 5.13
CA GLU A 164 -7.72 16.11 5.97
C GLU A 164 -8.76 17.07 5.41
N LYS A 165 -8.34 18.09 4.65
CA LYS A 165 -9.26 19.02 4.01
C LYS A 165 -9.98 18.35 2.85
N ASP A 166 -9.27 17.57 2.03
CA ASP A 166 -9.93 16.79 0.98
C ASP A 166 -10.80 15.69 1.56
N ILE A 167 -10.32 14.93 2.56
CA ILE A 167 -11.15 13.90 3.19
C ILE A 167 -12.47 14.52 3.68
N LYS A 168 -12.43 15.69 4.32
CA LYS A 168 -13.64 16.39 4.78
C LYS A 168 -14.53 16.92 3.66
N SER A 169 -13.97 17.30 2.50
CA SER A 169 -14.77 17.84 1.39
C SER A 169 -15.34 16.76 0.48
N GLU A 170 -14.63 15.65 0.31
CA GLU A 170 -14.96 14.60 -0.64
C GLU A 170 -15.66 13.39 0.00
N THR A 171 -15.68 13.29 1.33
CA THR A 171 -16.31 12.16 2.04
C THR A 171 -17.18 12.63 3.19
N SER A 172 -18.14 11.78 3.59
CA SER A 172 -19.06 12.01 4.70
C SER A 172 -19.18 10.77 5.58
N GLY A 173 -20.00 10.85 6.63
CA GLY A 173 -20.33 9.70 7.47
C GLY A 173 -19.12 9.05 8.12
N ILE A 174 -19.19 7.73 8.25
CA ILE A 174 -18.14 6.93 8.88
C ILE A 174 -16.91 6.80 8.01
N LEU A 175 -17.06 6.76 6.67
CA LEU A 175 -15.92 6.81 5.76
C LEU A 175 -15.01 8.00 6.10
N ARG A 176 -15.57 9.21 6.21
CA ARG A 176 -14.79 10.41 6.55
C ARG A 176 -14.05 10.26 7.87
N ASP A 177 -14.76 9.85 8.90
CA ASP A 177 -14.22 9.80 10.25
C ASP A 177 -13.15 8.70 10.36
N LEU A 178 -13.33 7.58 9.65
CA LEU A 178 -12.36 6.50 9.52
C LEU A 178 -11.09 6.95 8.81
N LEU A 179 -11.21 7.58 7.64
CA LEU A 179 -10.05 8.06 6.87
C LEU A 179 -9.27 9.13 7.66
N LEU A 180 -9.96 10.06 8.33
CA LEU A 180 -9.31 11.05 9.20
C LEU A 180 -8.57 10.38 10.37
N ALA A 181 -9.13 9.33 10.96
CA ALA A 181 -8.49 8.62 12.06
C ALA A 181 -7.26 7.81 11.58
N LEU A 182 -7.34 7.16 10.42
CA LEU A 182 -6.20 6.46 9.80
C LEU A 182 -5.09 7.44 9.40
N ALA A 183 -5.43 8.59 8.79
CA ALA A 183 -4.45 9.60 8.37
C ALA A 183 -3.62 10.17 9.53
N LYS A 184 -4.16 10.21 10.76
CA LYS A 184 -3.39 10.61 11.95
C LYS A 184 -2.22 9.66 12.24
N GLY A 185 -2.27 8.41 11.78
CA GLY A 185 -1.21 7.42 12.00
C GLY A 185 -0.96 7.08 13.48
N ALA A 186 -1.97 7.24 14.33
CA ALA A 186 -1.87 7.10 15.79
C ALA A 186 -2.20 5.69 16.29
N ARG A 187 -2.11 4.66 15.43
CA ARG A 187 -2.37 3.28 15.80
C ARG A 187 -1.33 2.78 16.82
N GLU A 188 -1.79 2.09 17.85
CA GLU A 188 -0.97 1.46 18.87
C GLU A 188 0.04 0.49 18.24
N SER A 189 1.27 0.52 18.74
CA SER A 189 2.29 -0.46 18.38
C SER A 189 2.10 -1.74 19.18
N TYR A 190 2.45 -2.89 18.58
CA TYR A 190 2.39 -4.16 19.27
C TYR A 190 3.37 -4.19 20.46
N SER A 191 2.86 -4.46 21.67
CA SER A 191 3.64 -4.48 22.91
C SER A 191 4.25 -5.85 23.24
N GLY A 192 3.90 -6.90 22.49
CA GLY A 192 4.27 -8.29 22.83
C GLY A 192 3.36 -8.94 23.86
N ILE A 193 2.44 -8.18 24.48
CA ILE A 193 1.57 -8.64 25.56
C ILE A 193 0.14 -8.74 25.04
N ILE A 194 -0.55 -9.82 25.36
CA ILE A 194 -1.97 -10.01 25.05
C ILE A 194 -2.79 -9.59 26.27
N ASP A 195 -3.61 -8.56 26.12
CA ASP A 195 -4.54 -8.09 27.15
C ASP A 195 -5.94 -8.67 26.89
N TYR A 196 -6.27 -9.76 27.58
CA TYR A 196 -7.55 -10.44 27.42
C TYR A 196 -8.73 -9.62 27.95
N ASN A 197 -8.53 -8.80 28.98
CA ASN A 197 -9.60 -7.95 29.51
C ASN A 197 -9.95 -6.87 28.49
N LEU A 198 -8.94 -6.25 27.87
CA LEU A 198 -9.17 -5.26 26.80
C LEU A 198 -9.86 -5.89 25.58
N VAL A 199 -9.55 -7.16 25.25
CA VAL A 199 -10.27 -7.87 24.19
C VAL A 199 -11.76 -8.01 24.55
N GLU A 200 -12.07 -8.41 25.78
CA GLU A 200 -13.46 -8.52 26.24
C GLU A 200 -14.18 -7.16 26.25
N ASP A 201 -13.51 -6.11 26.74
CA ASP A 201 -14.04 -4.74 26.77
C ASP A 201 -14.34 -4.22 25.36
N ASP A 202 -13.40 -4.37 24.42
CA ASP A 202 -13.59 -3.92 23.04
C ASP A 202 -14.70 -4.73 22.33
N VAL A 203 -14.83 -6.04 22.62
CA VAL A 203 -15.95 -6.86 22.10
C VAL A 203 -17.30 -6.35 22.63
N GLN A 204 -17.39 -6.05 23.93
CA GLN A 204 -18.62 -5.52 24.52
C GLN A 204 -18.93 -4.12 23.98
N ALA A 205 -17.92 -3.27 23.81
CA ALA A 205 -18.07 -1.95 23.22
C ALA A 205 -18.60 -2.04 21.78
N LEU A 206 -18.09 -2.96 20.96
CA LEU A 206 -18.60 -3.18 19.60
C LEU A 206 -20.05 -3.67 19.60
N LYS A 207 -20.42 -4.62 20.49
CA LYS A 207 -21.80 -5.10 20.62
C LYS A 207 -22.77 -4.01 21.06
N GLN A 208 -22.37 -3.19 22.02
CA GLN A 208 -23.16 -2.02 22.46
C GLN A 208 -23.26 -0.98 21.34
N ALA A 209 -22.25 -0.89 20.49
CA ALA A 209 -22.20 0.03 19.37
C ALA A 209 -22.98 -0.43 18.12
N GLU A 210 -23.73 -1.54 18.22
CA GLU A 210 -24.63 -2.00 17.15
C GLU A 210 -25.93 -1.16 17.05
N GLY A 211 -26.19 -0.31 18.05
CA GLY A 211 -27.31 0.63 18.05
C GLY A 211 -27.06 1.87 17.17
N PRO A 212 -28.11 2.66 16.89
CA PRO A 212 -27.97 3.92 16.16
C PRO A 212 -27.22 4.97 16.99
N GLY A 213 -26.38 5.77 16.35
CA GLY A 213 -25.66 6.89 16.98
C GLY A 213 -24.38 6.51 17.74
N THR A 214 -23.95 5.25 17.65
CA THR A 214 -22.73 4.73 18.30
C THR A 214 -21.62 4.40 17.30
N GLU A 215 -21.73 4.87 16.06
CA GLU A 215 -20.86 4.51 14.96
C GLU A 215 -19.40 4.96 15.20
N GLY A 216 -19.20 6.04 15.97
CA GLY A 216 -17.87 6.53 16.35
C GLY A 216 -17.01 5.53 17.15
N THR A 217 -17.64 4.62 17.91
CA THR A 217 -16.93 3.56 18.66
C THR A 217 -16.21 2.61 17.71
N TRP A 218 -16.83 2.26 16.57
CA TRP A 218 -16.21 1.40 15.55
C TRP A 218 -14.94 2.03 15.00
N VAL A 219 -15.00 3.33 14.66
CA VAL A 219 -13.84 4.08 14.15
C VAL A 219 -12.70 4.10 15.16
N ILE A 220 -12.99 4.39 16.43
CA ILE A 220 -11.97 4.46 17.49
C ILE A 220 -11.27 3.11 17.64
N ILE A 221 -12.03 2.03 17.83
CA ILE A 221 -11.46 0.69 18.05
C ILE A 221 -10.64 0.26 16.83
N PHE A 222 -11.20 0.37 15.62
CA PHE A 222 -10.56 -0.14 14.41
C PHE A 222 -9.32 0.65 13.98
N THR A 223 -9.18 1.92 14.38
CA THR A 223 -8.06 2.77 13.97
C THR A 223 -6.98 2.94 15.03
N GLN A 224 -7.32 2.78 16.30
CA GLN A 224 -6.37 2.97 17.41
C GLN A 224 -5.73 1.67 17.86
N ARG A 225 -6.46 0.55 17.93
CA ARG A 225 -5.90 -0.73 18.41
C ARG A 225 -4.88 -1.30 17.43
N ASN A 226 -3.87 -1.99 17.96
CA ASN A 226 -2.93 -2.73 17.12
C ASN A 226 -3.64 -3.87 16.34
N PRO A 227 -3.18 -4.23 15.13
CA PRO A 227 -3.87 -5.23 14.30
C PRO A 227 -3.97 -6.62 14.96
N GLU A 228 -2.94 -7.05 15.69
CA GLU A 228 -2.92 -8.36 16.36
C GLU A 228 -3.98 -8.45 17.47
N HIS A 229 -4.23 -7.35 18.18
CA HIS A 229 -5.33 -7.23 19.12
C HIS A 229 -6.69 -7.31 18.42
N LEU A 230 -6.86 -6.56 17.33
CA LEU A 230 -8.12 -6.54 16.57
C LEU A 230 -8.49 -7.90 15.99
N VAL A 231 -7.52 -8.69 15.51
CA VAL A 231 -7.78 -10.08 15.08
C VAL A 231 -8.39 -10.90 16.21
N ARG A 232 -7.89 -10.77 17.45
CA ARG A 232 -8.44 -11.47 18.62
C ARG A 232 -9.83 -10.95 18.99
N VAL A 233 -10.06 -9.64 18.90
CA VAL A 233 -11.37 -9.04 19.08
C VAL A 233 -12.37 -9.60 18.07
N PHE A 234 -11.98 -9.76 16.81
CA PHE A 234 -12.87 -10.31 15.77
C PHE A 234 -13.21 -11.78 16.02
N ASP A 235 -12.21 -12.59 16.40
CA ASP A 235 -12.40 -14.00 16.75
C ASP A 235 -13.32 -14.14 17.98
N GLN A 236 -13.09 -13.34 19.02
CA GLN A 236 -13.89 -13.37 20.24
C GLN A 236 -15.31 -12.83 20.00
N TYR A 237 -15.45 -11.80 19.17
CA TYR A 237 -16.75 -11.30 18.75
C TYR A 237 -17.57 -12.41 18.08
N GLN A 238 -16.98 -13.14 17.12
CA GLN A 238 -17.64 -14.27 16.44
C GLN A 238 -18.09 -15.37 17.41
N ARG A 239 -17.26 -15.73 18.39
CA ARG A 239 -17.61 -16.71 19.43
C ARG A 239 -18.79 -16.25 20.27
N CYS A 240 -18.86 -14.95 20.58
CA CYS A 240 -19.87 -14.37 21.46
C CYS A 240 -21.19 -14.01 20.74
N SER A 241 -21.19 -13.76 19.43
CA SER A 241 -22.38 -13.40 18.64
C SER A 241 -22.93 -14.57 17.82
N GLY A 242 -22.09 -15.58 17.52
CA GLY A 242 -22.43 -16.70 16.65
C GLY A 242 -22.29 -16.39 15.15
N HIS A 243 -21.81 -15.21 14.77
CA HIS A 243 -21.53 -14.86 13.37
C HIS A 243 -20.33 -13.92 13.25
N GLU A 244 -19.74 -13.87 12.06
CA GLU A 244 -18.62 -12.98 11.78
C GLU A 244 -18.99 -11.50 11.94
N LEU A 245 -18.01 -10.69 12.32
CA LEU A 245 -18.15 -9.25 12.49
C LEU A 245 -18.53 -8.56 11.17
N GLU A 246 -18.02 -9.07 10.05
CA GLU A 246 -18.35 -8.60 8.71
C GLU A 246 -19.86 -8.69 8.43
N LYS A 247 -20.53 -9.74 8.91
CA LYS A 247 -21.99 -9.86 8.77
C LYS A 247 -22.72 -8.79 9.57
N THR A 248 -22.23 -8.44 10.77
CA THR A 248 -22.75 -7.32 11.56
C THR A 248 -22.60 -6.01 10.80
N ILE A 249 -21.39 -5.75 10.28
CA ILE A 249 -21.09 -4.54 9.52
C ILE A 249 -22.03 -4.43 8.32
N GLN A 250 -22.30 -5.53 7.62
CA GLN A 250 -23.21 -5.56 6.48
C GLN A 250 -24.67 -5.27 6.83
N ASN A 251 -25.10 -5.59 8.05
CA ASN A 251 -26.47 -5.35 8.51
C ASN A 251 -26.69 -3.93 9.02
N ILE A 252 -25.64 -3.29 9.55
CA ILE A 252 -25.73 -1.98 10.23
C ILE A 252 -25.35 -0.84 9.29
N PHE A 253 -24.28 -1.02 8.52
CA PHE A 253 -23.73 0.02 7.65
C PHE A 253 -24.09 -0.26 6.21
N HIS A 254 -24.21 0.81 5.42
CA HIS A 254 -24.53 0.73 3.99
C HIS A 254 -23.63 1.64 3.16
N GLY A 255 -23.51 1.34 1.87
CA GLY A 255 -22.74 2.16 0.92
C GLY A 255 -21.27 2.28 1.31
N ASP A 256 -20.72 3.48 1.19
CA ASP A 256 -19.29 3.76 1.38
C ASP A 256 -18.79 3.44 2.80
N ASP A 257 -19.63 3.67 3.82
CA ASP A 257 -19.32 3.39 5.22
C ASP A 257 -19.11 1.87 5.44
N GLN A 258 -20.00 1.07 4.86
CA GLN A 258 -19.92 -0.39 4.89
C GLN A 258 -18.67 -0.89 4.17
N ALA A 259 -18.43 -0.39 2.96
CA ALA A 259 -17.29 -0.78 2.14
C ALA A 259 -15.95 -0.45 2.83
N ALA A 260 -15.83 0.74 3.43
CA ALA A 260 -14.63 1.16 4.15
C ALA A 260 -14.33 0.28 5.37
N LEU A 261 -15.35 -0.02 6.19
CA LEU A 261 -15.19 -0.88 7.36
C LEU A 261 -14.80 -2.31 6.97
N LEU A 262 -15.46 -2.89 5.95
CA LEU A 262 -15.13 -4.23 5.46
C LEU A 262 -13.74 -4.30 4.84
N SER A 263 -13.34 -3.26 4.10
CA SER A 263 -11.99 -3.13 3.54
C SER A 263 -10.94 -3.10 4.66
N LEU A 264 -11.17 -2.31 5.71
CA LEU A 264 -10.26 -2.23 6.86
C LEU A 264 -10.20 -3.55 7.65
N VAL A 265 -11.34 -4.21 7.89
CA VAL A 265 -11.36 -5.54 8.54
C VAL A 265 -10.55 -6.56 7.74
N SER A 266 -10.71 -6.56 6.41
CA SER A 266 -9.96 -7.46 5.52
C SER A 266 -8.45 -7.20 5.59
N VAL A 267 -8.04 -5.93 5.57
CA VAL A 267 -6.63 -5.52 5.75
C VAL A 267 -6.08 -6.01 7.09
N ILE A 268 -6.82 -5.83 8.18
CA ILE A 268 -6.41 -6.23 9.53
C ILE A 268 -6.29 -7.74 9.65
N LYS A 269 -7.26 -8.50 9.14
CA LYS A 269 -7.27 -9.98 9.24
C LYS A 269 -6.13 -10.60 8.45
N ASN A 270 -5.95 -10.19 7.19
CA ASN A 270 -4.91 -10.73 6.32
C ASN A 270 -4.63 -9.76 5.16
N THR A 271 -3.67 -8.86 5.36
CA THR A 271 -3.29 -7.87 4.34
C THR A 271 -2.86 -8.51 3.00
N PRO A 272 -2.04 -9.58 2.95
CA PRO A 272 -1.73 -10.24 1.68
C PRO A 272 -2.97 -10.77 0.95
N LEU A 273 -3.91 -11.38 1.68
CA LEU A 273 -5.15 -11.89 1.11
C LEU A 273 -6.06 -10.77 0.59
N TYR A 274 -6.14 -9.64 1.30
CA TYR A 274 -6.85 -8.45 0.84
C TYR A 274 -6.34 -8.00 -0.55
N PHE A 275 -5.02 -7.88 -0.72
CA PHE A 275 -4.45 -7.52 -2.02
C PHE A 275 -4.66 -8.60 -3.08
N ALA A 276 -4.64 -9.88 -2.70
CA ALA A 276 -4.94 -10.97 -3.62
C ALA A 276 -6.39 -10.88 -4.14
N ASP A 277 -7.35 -10.56 -3.27
CA ASP A 277 -8.76 -10.36 -3.65
C ASP A 277 -8.92 -9.16 -4.61
N LYS A 278 -8.27 -8.02 -4.30
CA LYS A 278 -8.31 -6.84 -5.18
C LYS A 278 -7.66 -7.11 -6.54
N LEU A 279 -6.56 -7.86 -6.59
CA LEU A 279 -5.94 -8.29 -7.84
C LEU A 279 -6.85 -9.22 -8.64
N HIS A 280 -7.55 -10.15 -7.98
CA HIS A 280 -8.46 -11.07 -8.65
C HIS A 280 -9.66 -10.33 -9.25
N GLN A 281 -10.29 -9.44 -8.49
CA GLN A 281 -11.36 -8.57 -8.98
C GLN A 281 -10.90 -7.77 -10.21
N ALA A 282 -9.72 -7.15 -10.12
CA ALA A 282 -9.13 -6.39 -11.22
C ALA A 282 -8.79 -7.22 -12.48
N LEU A 283 -8.81 -8.56 -12.41
CA LEU A 283 -8.58 -9.45 -13.55
C LEU A 283 -9.86 -10.06 -14.12
N GLN A 284 -10.99 -10.02 -13.38
CA GLN A 284 -12.26 -10.66 -13.75
C GLN A 284 -13.28 -9.71 -14.37
N ASP A 285 -13.20 -8.41 -14.05
CA ASP A 285 -14.09 -7.40 -14.64
C ASP A 285 -13.96 -7.36 -16.18
N MET A 286 -14.88 -6.70 -16.90
CA MET A 286 -15.04 -6.62 -18.38
C MET A 286 -13.76 -6.30 -19.22
N GLY A 287 -12.62 -6.17 -18.56
CA GLY A 287 -11.25 -6.22 -19.02
C GLY A 287 -10.35 -6.01 -17.79
N PRO A 288 -9.03 -6.24 -17.88
CA PRO A 288 -8.13 -5.99 -16.76
C PRO A 288 -8.17 -4.52 -16.33
N ASN A 289 -8.43 -4.27 -15.05
CA ASN A 289 -8.34 -2.93 -14.45
C ASN A 289 -6.87 -2.58 -14.21
N TYR A 290 -6.23 -2.00 -15.22
CA TYR A 290 -4.82 -1.63 -15.16
C TYR A 290 -4.49 -0.70 -13.99
N GLN A 291 -5.37 0.21 -13.59
CA GLN A 291 -5.08 1.12 -12.48
C GLN A 291 -4.83 0.36 -11.17
N VAL A 292 -5.73 -0.57 -10.83
CA VAL A 292 -5.59 -1.42 -9.64
C VAL A 292 -4.38 -2.34 -9.75
N LEU A 293 -4.20 -3.00 -10.90
CA LEU A 293 -3.07 -3.89 -11.13
C LEU A 293 -1.73 -3.16 -10.97
N MET A 294 -1.59 -1.98 -11.59
CA MET A 294 -0.39 -1.16 -11.50
C MET A 294 -0.12 -0.70 -10.07
N ARG A 295 -1.13 -0.14 -9.39
CA ARG A 295 -0.99 0.35 -8.01
C ARG A 295 -0.53 -0.76 -7.07
N ILE A 296 -1.19 -1.91 -7.09
CA ILE A 296 -0.87 -3.01 -6.18
C ILE A 296 0.50 -3.61 -6.54
N LEU A 297 0.73 -4.00 -7.79
CA LEU A 297 1.99 -4.66 -8.17
C LEU A 297 3.20 -3.74 -7.95
N ILE A 298 3.09 -2.44 -8.22
CA ILE A 298 4.21 -1.50 -8.00
C ILE A 298 4.41 -1.24 -6.50
N SER A 299 3.36 -0.90 -5.75
CA SER A 299 3.50 -0.55 -4.32
C SER A 299 3.92 -1.75 -3.46
N ARG A 300 3.50 -2.97 -3.81
CA ARG A 300 3.80 -4.18 -3.03
C ARG A 300 5.04 -4.95 -3.51
N SER A 301 5.56 -4.65 -4.71
CA SER A 301 6.71 -5.35 -5.31
C SER A 301 7.96 -5.45 -4.43
N GLU A 302 8.23 -4.44 -3.60
CA GLU A 302 9.40 -4.42 -2.71
C GLU A 302 9.01 -4.63 -1.23
N THR A 303 7.76 -5.04 -0.97
CA THR A 303 7.19 -5.17 0.39
C THR A 303 6.83 -6.63 0.70
N ASP A 304 5.79 -7.16 0.08
CA ASP A 304 5.16 -8.44 0.44
C ASP A 304 4.48 -9.16 -0.74
N LEU A 305 4.81 -8.80 -1.99
CA LEU A 305 4.18 -9.40 -3.17
C LEU A 305 4.36 -10.93 -3.26
N LEU A 306 5.37 -11.53 -2.61
CA LEU A 306 5.47 -12.99 -2.49
C LEU A 306 4.36 -13.58 -1.62
N SER A 307 4.02 -12.93 -0.50
CA SER A 307 2.92 -13.35 0.38
C SER A 307 1.57 -13.21 -0.33
N ILE A 308 1.39 -12.11 -1.09
CA ILE A 308 0.18 -11.87 -1.89
C ILE A 308 0.00 -12.96 -2.94
N ARG A 309 1.07 -13.34 -3.65
CA ARG A 309 1.06 -14.45 -4.62
C ARG A 309 0.64 -15.77 -3.99
N ALA A 310 1.17 -16.08 -2.80
CA ALA A 310 0.82 -17.30 -2.08
C ALA A 310 -0.67 -17.34 -1.69
N GLU A 311 -1.20 -16.25 -1.12
CA GLU A 311 -2.64 -16.18 -0.79
C GLU A 311 -3.53 -16.20 -2.04
N PHE A 312 -3.10 -15.54 -3.12
CA PHE A 312 -3.81 -15.57 -4.41
C PHE A 312 -3.95 -16.99 -4.94
N LYS A 313 -2.84 -17.74 -5.03
CA LYS A 313 -2.87 -19.15 -5.48
C LYS A 313 -3.72 -20.01 -4.54
N LYS A 314 -3.56 -19.84 -3.23
CA LYS A 314 -4.29 -20.60 -2.22
C LYS A 314 -5.81 -20.40 -2.33
N LYS A 315 -6.27 -19.17 -2.56
CA LYS A 315 -7.71 -18.86 -2.63
C LYS A 315 -8.33 -19.17 -3.99
N PHE A 316 -7.64 -18.86 -5.09
CA PHE A 316 -8.22 -18.93 -6.44
C PHE A 316 -7.80 -20.17 -7.24
N GLY A 317 -6.89 -21.00 -6.71
CA GLY A 317 -6.43 -22.23 -7.37
C GLY A 317 -5.54 -22.02 -8.60
N LYS A 318 -5.34 -20.77 -9.02
CA LYS A 318 -4.48 -20.36 -10.14
C LYS A 318 -3.50 -19.30 -9.66
N SER A 319 -2.26 -19.35 -10.14
CA SER A 319 -1.25 -18.35 -9.76
C SER A 319 -1.62 -16.95 -10.26
N LEU A 320 -1.09 -15.93 -9.57
CA LEU A 320 -1.20 -14.54 -10.03
C LEU A 320 -0.50 -14.36 -11.39
N TYR A 321 0.65 -15.03 -11.59
CA TYR A 321 1.41 -14.94 -12.83
C TYR A 321 0.61 -15.46 -14.04
N SER A 322 0.06 -16.67 -13.95
CA SER A 322 -0.78 -17.25 -15.02
C SER A 322 -2.02 -16.38 -15.28
N SER A 323 -2.63 -15.85 -14.21
CA SER A 323 -3.82 -14.98 -14.34
C SER A 323 -3.50 -13.67 -15.07
N LEU A 324 -2.35 -13.05 -14.78
CA LEU A 324 -1.84 -11.89 -15.51
C LEU A 324 -1.50 -12.22 -16.97
N GLN A 325 -0.89 -13.39 -17.20
CA GLN A 325 -0.46 -13.83 -18.54
C GLN A 325 -1.64 -13.99 -19.50
N ASP A 326 -2.77 -14.48 -18.99
CA ASP A 326 -3.99 -14.74 -19.75
C ASP A 326 -4.82 -13.46 -19.98
N ALA A 327 -4.99 -12.65 -18.93
CA ALA A 327 -5.87 -11.48 -18.99
C ALA A 327 -5.21 -10.25 -19.66
N VAL A 328 -3.90 -10.06 -19.47
CA VAL A 328 -3.19 -8.86 -19.93
C VAL A 328 -2.50 -9.12 -21.26
N LYS A 329 -2.46 -8.13 -22.15
CA LYS A 329 -1.82 -8.23 -23.48
C LYS A 329 -0.74 -7.16 -23.68
N GLY A 330 0.08 -7.37 -24.70
CA GLY A 330 1.12 -6.42 -25.13
C GLY A 330 2.22 -6.16 -24.09
N ASP A 331 2.84 -4.99 -24.15
CA ASP A 331 3.99 -4.64 -23.30
C ASP A 331 3.63 -4.51 -21.81
N CYS A 332 2.37 -4.18 -21.51
CA CYS A 332 1.89 -4.15 -20.13
C CYS A 332 1.95 -5.53 -19.49
N ARG A 333 1.65 -6.60 -20.25
CA ARG A 333 1.81 -7.97 -19.76
C ARG A 333 3.25 -8.22 -19.35
N SER A 334 4.20 -7.90 -20.22
CA SER A 334 5.63 -8.11 -19.95
C SER A 334 6.07 -7.36 -18.68
N ALA A 335 5.61 -6.12 -18.49
CA ALA A 335 5.93 -5.34 -17.30
C ALA A 335 5.30 -5.90 -16.01
N LEU A 336 4.01 -6.25 -16.02
CA LEU A 336 3.32 -6.80 -14.85
C LEU A 336 3.87 -8.18 -14.48
N LEU A 337 4.18 -9.04 -15.46
CA LEU A 337 4.83 -10.32 -15.23
C LEU A 337 6.25 -10.15 -14.67
N ALA A 338 6.99 -9.13 -15.13
CA ALA A 338 8.31 -8.82 -14.57
C ALA A 338 8.24 -8.37 -13.10
N LEU A 339 7.19 -7.65 -12.70
CA LEU A 339 6.92 -7.32 -11.29
C LEU A 339 6.48 -8.56 -10.49
N CYS A 340 5.64 -9.42 -11.06
CA CYS A 340 5.20 -10.67 -10.43
C CYS A 340 6.32 -11.72 -10.31
N ARG A 341 7.33 -11.64 -11.19
CA ARG A 341 8.55 -12.47 -11.33
C ARG A 341 8.37 -13.86 -11.89
N ALA A 342 7.55 -14.70 -11.27
CA ALA A 342 7.55 -16.12 -11.57
C ALA A 342 6.21 -16.77 -11.26
N GLU A 343 6.05 -17.97 -11.81
CA GLU A 343 4.99 -18.88 -11.45
C GLU A 343 5.11 -19.37 -10.01
N ASP A 344 3.96 -19.68 -9.42
CA ASP A 344 3.85 -20.35 -8.13
C ASP A 344 3.58 -21.82 -8.43
N LEU A 345 4.61 -22.68 -8.34
CA LEU A 345 4.52 -24.11 -8.62
C LEU A 345 3.72 -24.87 -7.56
#